data_AF-A0A8T0HZL8-F1
#
_entry.id   AF-A0A8T0HZL8-F1
#
_cell.length_a   1.000
_cell.length_b   1.000
_cell.length_c   1.000
_cell.angle_alpha   90.00
_cell.angle_beta   90.00
_cell.angle_gamma   90.00
#
_symmetry.space_group_name_H-M   'P 1'
#
loop_
_entity.id
_entity.type
_entity.pdbx_description
1 polymer ?
#
loop_
_entity_poly.entity_id
_entity_poly.type
_entity_poly.pdbx_seq_one_letter_code
_entity_poly.pdbx_strand_id
1 'polypeptide(L)'
;MEQLPSALLHVIVAKVPATDCARLACVARTWRQVTYQESLWESHCRSDFPLLEGLQLDPFDRPCPSWKATYEAWKSSRLFQRSKLCWDSLRSWAKNNFQEVATSLIPGASLEELAEAESVLKCRFPPAARLLYRLCNGQRIPQAELDCDDEYQEEAHYIGLIGGYNFSHHYVNVHLLSLRQVMSLTNRILPPLTRNRRHVIIAASSNLNKFFFLDCEDGNVYVGTRNLLVDGEMMVCVPERASTSEEETQDGMLRWLEHYAHCLQSGIFHVRTEEGSRSISLYPETEPYCTTAVTRGVQVCCNSVRKYLNCQLQLLTMM
;
A
#
# COMPACT_ATOMS: atom_id res chain seq x y z
N MET A 1 -34.24 -5.51 39.87
CA MET A 1 -33.70 -5.07 38.56
C MET A 1 -33.52 -6.25 37.59
N GLU A 2 -33.70 -7.49 38.04
CA GLU A 2 -34.14 -8.63 37.22
C GLU A 2 -35.62 -8.35 36.89
N GLN A 3 -36.11 -8.17 35.66
CA GLN A 3 -36.16 -9.12 34.56
C GLN A 3 -36.46 -8.32 33.27
N LEU A 4 -35.46 -7.66 32.68
CA LEU A 4 -35.63 -7.21 31.29
C LEU A 4 -35.57 -8.44 30.37
N PRO A 5 -36.51 -8.61 29.43
CA PRO A 5 -36.47 -9.71 28.48
C PRO A 5 -35.16 -9.73 27.71
N SER A 6 -34.60 -10.91 27.44
CA SER A 6 -33.33 -11.09 26.72
C SER A 6 -33.32 -10.35 25.36
N ALA A 7 -34.45 -10.32 24.66
CA ALA A 7 -34.61 -9.58 23.41
C ALA A 7 -34.42 -8.06 23.58
N LEU A 8 -34.90 -7.50 24.69
CA LEU A 8 -34.79 -6.07 24.98
C LEU A 8 -33.34 -5.71 25.37
N LEU A 9 -32.68 -6.60 26.11
CA LEU A 9 -31.26 -6.50 26.41
C LEU A 9 -30.41 -6.55 25.13
N HIS A 10 -30.75 -7.41 24.17
CA HIS A 10 -30.05 -7.49 22.89
C HIS A 10 -30.15 -6.19 22.08
N VAL A 11 -31.34 -5.58 22.02
CA VAL A 11 -31.53 -4.27 21.36
C VAL A 11 -30.67 -3.18 22.00
N ILE A 12 -30.56 -3.16 23.33
CA ILE A 12 -29.72 -2.20 24.05
C ILE A 12 -28.25 -2.43 23.73
N VAL A 13 -27.80 -3.69 23.81
CA VAL A 13 -26.39 -4.05 23.58
C VAL A 13 -25.97 -3.82 22.12
N ALA A 14 -26.87 -4.01 21.16
CA ALA A 14 -26.60 -3.72 19.75
C ALA A 14 -26.36 -2.23 19.44
N LYS A 15 -26.66 -1.32 20.39
CA LYS A 15 -26.44 0.12 20.24
C LYS A 15 -25.17 0.62 20.93
N VAL A 16 -24.48 -0.20 21.72
CA VAL A 16 -23.25 0.22 22.40
C VAL A 16 -22.01 -0.20 21.61
N PRO A 17 -20.87 0.49 21.77
CA PRO A 17 -19.62 0.10 21.12
C PRO A 17 -19.14 -1.29 21.56
N ALA A 18 -18.39 -1.98 20.70
CA ALA A 18 -17.86 -3.32 20.98
C ALA A 18 -17.01 -3.39 22.27
N THR A 19 -16.31 -2.31 22.62
CA THR A 19 -15.55 -2.19 23.87
C THR A 19 -16.45 -2.25 25.11
N ASP A 20 -17.62 -1.62 25.03
CA ASP A 20 -18.59 -1.63 26.13
C ASP A 20 -19.37 -2.95 26.17
N CYS A 21 -19.64 -3.58 25.01
CA CYS A 21 -20.12 -4.97 24.95
C CYS A 21 -19.18 -5.93 25.71
N ALA A 22 -17.86 -5.80 25.50
CA ALA A 22 -16.88 -6.62 26.19
C ALA A 22 -16.88 -6.37 27.71
N ARG A 23 -17.04 -5.11 28.15
CA ARG A 23 -17.17 -4.76 29.58
C ARG A 23 -18.44 -5.34 30.19
N LEU A 24 -19.59 -5.20 29.53
CA LEU A 24 -20.88 -5.74 29.97
C LEU A 24 -20.82 -7.26 30.16
N ALA A 25 -20.09 -7.96 29.28
CA ALA A 25 -19.89 -9.41 29.38
C ALA A 25 -19.24 -9.85 30.70
N CYS A 26 -18.51 -8.95 31.37
CA CYS A 26 -17.82 -9.20 32.64
C CYS A 26 -18.66 -8.87 33.89
N VAL A 27 -19.79 -8.17 33.75
CA VAL A 27 -20.56 -7.64 34.88
C VAL A 27 -21.49 -8.70 35.49
N ALA A 28 -22.19 -9.48 34.67
CA ALA A 28 -23.09 -10.55 35.13
C ALA A 28 -23.27 -11.65 34.08
N ARG A 29 -23.70 -12.85 34.50
CA ARG A 29 -23.94 -13.99 33.59
C ARG A 29 -24.97 -13.68 32.51
N THR A 30 -26.04 -12.97 32.84
CA THR A 30 -27.09 -12.59 31.87
C THR A 30 -26.53 -11.69 30.78
N TRP A 31 -25.75 -10.66 31.13
CA TRP A 31 -25.08 -9.80 30.16
C TRP A 31 -24.05 -10.55 29.33
N ARG A 32 -23.33 -11.50 29.93
CA ARG A 32 -22.42 -12.40 29.19
C ARG A 32 -23.16 -13.21 28.12
N GLN A 33 -24.33 -13.77 28.44
CA GLN A 33 -25.10 -14.53 27.44
C GLN A 33 -25.60 -13.65 26.29
N VAL A 34 -26.07 -12.43 26.58
CA VAL A 34 -26.56 -11.49 25.55
C VAL A 34 -25.40 -10.97 24.68
N THR A 35 -24.26 -10.67 25.28
CA THR A 35 -23.07 -10.15 24.57
C THR A 35 -22.33 -11.23 23.78
N TYR A 36 -22.62 -12.52 23.93
CA TYR A 36 -22.02 -13.60 23.14
C TYR A 36 -22.81 -13.97 21.89
N GLN A 37 -23.86 -13.22 21.55
CA GLN A 37 -24.66 -13.47 20.35
C GLN A 37 -23.86 -13.17 19.08
N GLU A 38 -23.87 -14.10 18.12
CA GLU A 38 -23.11 -13.97 16.86
C GLU A 38 -23.53 -12.75 16.04
N SER A 39 -24.83 -12.47 15.94
CA SER A 39 -25.37 -11.33 15.17
C SER A 39 -24.89 -9.97 15.68
N LEU A 40 -24.59 -9.86 16.97
CA LEU A 40 -24.05 -8.65 17.58
C LEU A 40 -22.62 -8.40 17.09
N TRP A 41 -21.75 -9.41 17.22
CA TRP A 41 -20.35 -9.29 16.81
C TRP A 41 -20.20 -9.22 15.30
N GLU A 42 -21.08 -9.85 14.53
CA GLU A 42 -21.16 -9.68 13.09
C GLU A 42 -21.40 -8.21 12.73
N SER A 43 -22.38 -7.57 13.38
CA SER A 43 -22.69 -6.15 13.14
C SER A 43 -21.49 -5.25 13.48
N HIS A 44 -20.80 -5.50 14.60
CA HIS A 44 -19.58 -4.77 14.95
C HIS A 44 -18.46 -5.02 13.95
N CYS A 45 -18.25 -6.26 13.51
CA CYS A 45 -17.25 -6.59 12.49
C CYS A 45 -17.51 -5.86 11.18
N ARG A 46 -18.76 -5.88 10.68
CA ARG A 46 -19.15 -5.19 9.44
C ARG A 46 -18.97 -3.68 9.53
N SER A 47 -19.23 -3.09 10.69
CA SER A 47 -19.06 -1.66 10.95
C SER A 47 -17.58 -1.25 11.01
N ASP A 48 -16.79 -1.97 11.82
CA ASP A 48 -15.44 -1.55 12.17
C ASP A 48 -14.39 -2.05 11.17
N PHE A 49 -14.67 -3.17 10.49
CA PHE A 49 -13.80 -3.81 9.52
C PHE A 49 -14.54 -4.09 8.20
N PRO A 50 -14.81 -3.06 7.37
CA PRO A 50 -15.51 -3.21 6.10
C PRO A 50 -14.86 -4.23 5.15
N LEU A 51 -13.57 -4.51 5.32
CA LEU A 51 -12.83 -5.50 4.53
C LEU A 51 -13.34 -6.93 4.68
N LEU A 52 -14.06 -7.26 5.76
CA LEU A 52 -14.47 -8.64 6.04
C LEU A 52 -15.46 -9.22 5.03
N GLU A 53 -16.12 -8.40 4.20
CA GLU A 53 -17.08 -8.85 3.16
C GLU A 53 -18.17 -9.83 3.67
N GLY A 54 -18.42 -9.83 4.99
CA GLY A 54 -19.36 -10.78 5.62
C GLY A 54 -18.82 -12.17 5.90
N LEU A 55 -17.50 -12.36 5.84
CA LEU A 55 -16.82 -13.62 6.15
C LEU A 55 -16.21 -13.61 7.56
N GLN A 56 -16.22 -14.77 8.22
CA GLN A 56 -15.56 -14.96 9.53
C GLN A 56 -14.09 -15.33 9.33
N LEU A 57 -13.30 -14.36 8.88
CA LEU A 57 -11.86 -14.54 8.62
C LEU A 57 -11.03 -13.63 9.52
N ASP A 58 -9.84 -14.07 9.90
CA ASP A 58 -8.84 -13.20 10.52
C ASP A 58 -8.14 -12.31 9.45
N PRO A 59 -7.26 -11.36 9.86
CA PRO A 59 -6.52 -10.52 8.92
C PRO A 59 -5.58 -11.27 7.96
N PHE A 60 -5.36 -12.57 8.19
CA PHE A 60 -4.53 -13.46 7.37
C PHE A 60 -5.38 -14.39 6.49
N ASP A 61 -6.67 -14.09 6.38
CA ASP A 61 -7.67 -14.83 5.60
C ASP A 61 -7.90 -16.27 6.11
N ARG A 62 -7.67 -16.52 7.41
CA ARG A 62 -7.93 -17.82 8.05
C ARG A 62 -9.31 -17.82 8.71
N PRO A 63 -10.09 -18.91 8.59
CA PRO A 63 -11.38 -19.04 9.26
C PRO A 63 -11.28 -18.88 10.79
N CYS A 64 -12.18 -18.07 11.34
CA CYS A 64 -12.35 -17.90 12.78
C CYS A 64 -13.54 -18.74 13.28
N PRO A 65 -13.52 -19.20 14.55
CA PRO A 65 -14.59 -20.03 15.11
C PRO A 65 -15.88 -19.27 15.45
N SER A 66 -15.85 -17.93 15.47
CA SER A 66 -17.00 -17.06 15.78
C SER A 66 -16.75 -15.62 15.33
N TRP A 67 -17.81 -14.82 15.21
CA TRP A 67 -17.68 -13.39 14.92
C TRP A 67 -16.96 -12.61 16.03
N LYS A 68 -17.09 -13.06 17.28
CA LYS A 68 -16.34 -12.47 18.39
C LYS A 68 -14.83 -12.71 18.24
N ALA A 69 -14.44 -13.95 17.90
CA ALA A 69 -13.04 -14.29 17.66
C ALA A 69 -12.49 -13.52 16.45
N THR A 70 -13.31 -13.36 15.39
CA THR A 70 -12.98 -12.49 14.26
C THR A 70 -12.71 -11.05 14.71
N TYR A 71 -13.64 -10.45 15.47
CA TYR A 71 -13.48 -9.08 15.95
C TYR A 71 -12.19 -8.91 16.77
N GLU A 72 -11.92 -9.85 17.68
CA GLU A 72 -10.73 -9.85 18.51
C GLU A 72 -9.45 -9.93 17.66
N ALA A 73 -9.38 -10.87 16.72
CA ALA A 73 -8.22 -11.05 15.84
C ALA A 73 -7.91 -9.80 14.99
N TRP A 74 -8.94 -9.16 14.43
CA TRP A 74 -8.77 -7.91 13.68
C TRP A 74 -8.38 -6.74 14.58
N LYS A 75 -8.99 -6.65 15.76
CA LYS A 75 -8.70 -5.58 16.71
C LYS A 75 -7.28 -5.67 17.26
N SER A 76 -6.77 -6.88 17.50
CA SER A 76 -5.44 -7.10 18.07
C SER A 76 -4.31 -7.14 17.04
N SER A 77 -4.62 -7.35 15.75
CA SER A 77 -3.59 -7.46 14.71
C SER A 77 -2.82 -6.16 14.52
N ARG A 78 -1.53 -6.18 14.83
CA ARG A 78 -0.63 -5.03 14.62
C ARG A 78 -0.44 -4.76 13.13
N LEU A 79 -0.39 -5.82 12.32
CA LEU A 79 -0.24 -5.71 10.88
C LEU A 79 -1.43 -4.96 10.26
N PHE A 80 -2.67 -5.33 10.61
CA PHE A 80 -3.86 -4.62 10.12
C PHE A 80 -3.86 -3.14 10.56
N GLN A 81 -3.60 -2.88 11.84
CA GLN A 81 -3.57 -1.50 12.37
C GLN A 81 -2.56 -0.62 11.62
N ARG A 82 -1.35 -1.13 11.37
CA ARG A 82 -0.31 -0.44 10.62
C ARG A 82 -0.71 -0.21 9.16
N SER A 83 -1.21 -1.24 8.47
CA SER A 83 -1.67 -1.12 7.09
C SER A 83 -2.79 -0.09 6.94
N LYS A 84 -3.76 -0.11 7.87
CA LYS A 84 -4.84 0.88 7.90
C LYS A 84 -4.31 2.29 8.13
N LEU A 85 -3.46 2.49 9.13
CA LEU A 85 -2.88 3.81 9.43
C LEU A 85 -2.06 4.36 8.26
N CYS A 86 -1.28 3.50 7.60
CA CYS A 86 -0.51 3.84 6.41
C CYS A 86 -1.43 4.34 5.29
N TRP A 87 -2.48 3.60 4.95
CA TRP A 87 -3.42 4.01 3.91
C TRP A 87 -4.26 5.23 4.28
N ASP A 88 -4.72 5.34 5.52
CA ASP A 88 -5.45 6.52 6.00
C ASP A 88 -4.56 7.78 5.91
N SER A 89 -3.27 7.64 6.22
CA SER A 89 -2.26 8.69 6.08
C SER A 89 -2.07 9.13 4.63
N LEU A 90 -1.88 8.17 3.71
CA LEU A 90 -1.71 8.44 2.27
C LEU A 90 -2.97 9.08 1.67
N ARG A 91 -4.16 8.54 1.97
CA ARG A 91 -5.44 9.08 1.48
C ARG A 91 -5.69 10.50 1.99
N SER A 92 -5.44 10.74 3.28
CA SER A 92 -5.58 12.08 3.88
C SER A 92 -4.61 13.07 3.25
N TRP A 93 -3.35 12.69 3.09
CA TRP A 93 -2.35 13.55 2.44
C TRP A 93 -2.74 13.86 1.00
N ALA A 94 -3.10 12.84 0.20
CA ALA A 94 -3.48 13.03 -1.20
C ALA A 94 -4.71 13.94 -1.33
N LYS A 95 -5.75 13.75 -0.50
CA LYS A 95 -6.94 14.61 -0.52
C LYS A 95 -6.62 16.08 -0.23
N ASN A 96 -5.65 16.35 0.65
CA ASN A 96 -5.30 17.71 1.04
C ASN A 96 -4.29 18.38 0.11
N ASN A 97 -3.44 17.61 -0.58
CA ASN A 97 -2.29 18.14 -1.33
C ASN A 97 -2.36 17.85 -2.84
N PHE A 98 -2.93 16.71 -3.24
CA PHE A 98 -2.98 16.27 -4.63
C PHE A 98 -4.26 15.49 -4.94
N GLN A 99 -5.36 16.22 -5.14
CA GLN A 99 -6.70 15.65 -5.29
C GLN A 99 -6.79 14.68 -6.48
N GLU A 100 -6.02 14.92 -7.55
CA GLU A 100 -5.92 14.06 -8.72
C GLU A 100 -5.48 12.63 -8.34
N VAL A 101 -4.44 12.52 -7.51
CA VAL A 101 -3.98 11.22 -6.98
C VAL A 101 -5.07 10.61 -6.11
N ALA A 102 -5.70 11.39 -5.23
CA ALA A 102 -6.78 10.90 -4.37
C ALA A 102 -7.95 10.32 -5.19
N THR A 103 -8.31 10.94 -6.31
CA THR A 103 -9.38 10.45 -7.20
C THR A 103 -8.99 9.23 -8.03
N SER A 104 -7.69 9.00 -8.23
CA SER A 104 -7.21 7.82 -8.96
C SER A 104 -7.25 6.53 -8.14
N LEU A 105 -7.29 6.61 -6.81
CA LEU A 105 -7.26 5.43 -5.93
C LEU A 105 -8.50 4.56 -6.11
N ILE A 106 -8.29 3.26 -6.33
CA ILE A 106 -9.36 2.29 -6.51
C ILE A 106 -9.80 1.74 -5.14
N PRO A 107 -11.09 1.39 -4.97
CA PRO A 107 -11.52 0.58 -3.82
C PRO A 107 -10.63 -0.65 -3.59
N GLY A 108 -10.68 -1.16 -2.37
CA GLY A 108 -9.97 -2.39 -1.99
C GLY A 108 -10.33 -3.58 -2.88
N ALA A 109 -9.35 -4.46 -3.09
CA ALA A 109 -9.55 -5.71 -3.83
C ALA A 109 -10.34 -6.74 -2.99
N SER A 110 -11.21 -7.51 -3.65
CA SER A 110 -11.88 -8.65 -3.02
C SER A 110 -10.94 -9.85 -2.84
N LEU A 111 -11.36 -10.84 -2.06
CA LEU A 111 -10.59 -12.08 -1.91
C LEU A 111 -10.52 -12.88 -3.21
N GLU A 112 -11.57 -12.82 -4.03
CA GLU A 112 -11.60 -13.46 -5.34
C GLU A 112 -10.61 -12.80 -6.31
N GLU A 113 -10.54 -11.47 -6.35
CA GLU A 113 -9.55 -10.75 -7.18
C GLU A 113 -8.11 -11.08 -6.77
N LEU A 114 -7.85 -11.19 -5.46
CA LEU A 114 -6.55 -11.63 -4.95
C LEU A 114 -6.25 -13.09 -5.33
N ALA A 115 -7.22 -14.00 -5.17
CA ALA A 115 -7.05 -15.40 -5.52
C ALA A 115 -6.81 -15.60 -7.03
N GLU A 116 -7.51 -14.82 -7.87
CA GLU A 116 -7.27 -14.78 -9.33
C GLU A 116 -5.84 -14.32 -9.62
N ALA A 117 -5.40 -13.21 -9.03
CA ALA A 117 -4.05 -12.68 -9.23
C ALA A 117 -2.96 -13.68 -8.83
N GLU A 118 -3.09 -14.30 -7.66
CA GLU A 118 -2.14 -15.31 -7.17
C GLU A 118 -2.12 -16.57 -8.05
N SER A 119 -3.28 -16.98 -8.57
CA SER A 119 -3.40 -18.11 -9.50
C SER A 119 -2.72 -17.82 -10.84
N VAL A 120 -3.00 -16.65 -11.44
CA VAL A 120 -2.42 -16.22 -12.72
C VAL A 120 -0.90 -16.04 -12.62
N LEU A 121 -0.44 -15.42 -11.53
CA LEU A 121 0.98 -15.12 -11.30
C LEU A 121 1.75 -16.34 -10.77
N LYS A 122 1.06 -17.38 -10.31
CA LYS A 122 1.62 -18.61 -9.71
C LYS A 122 2.48 -18.33 -8.47
N CYS A 123 2.08 -17.33 -7.68
CA CYS A 123 2.72 -16.97 -6.42
C CYS A 123 1.67 -16.48 -5.42
N ARG A 124 1.89 -16.76 -4.14
CA ARG A 124 1.04 -16.22 -3.07
C ARG A 124 1.61 -14.90 -2.58
N PHE A 125 0.79 -13.88 -2.45
CA PHE A 125 1.24 -12.61 -1.90
C PHE A 125 1.49 -12.72 -0.39
N PRO A 126 2.53 -12.04 0.13
CA PRO A 126 2.73 -11.90 1.57
C PRO A 126 1.50 -11.31 2.27
N PRO A 127 1.22 -11.68 3.53
CA PRO A 127 0.04 -11.19 4.25
C PRO A 127 -0.09 -9.66 4.27
N ALA A 128 1.03 -8.94 4.44
CA ALA A 128 1.05 -7.49 4.40
C ALA A 128 0.60 -6.92 3.04
N ALA A 129 1.09 -7.49 1.94
CA ALA A 129 0.72 -7.09 0.60
C ALA A 129 -0.76 -7.37 0.31
N ARG A 130 -1.27 -8.54 0.72
CA ARG A 130 -2.71 -8.87 0.62
C ARG A 130 -3.57 -7.83 1.34
N LEU A 131 -3.25 -7.52 2.60
CA LEU A 131 -3.96 -6.50 3.38
C LEU A 131 -3.91 -5.12 2.73
N LEU A 132 -2.76 -4.72 2.18
CA LEU A 132 -2.61 -3.45 1.47
C LEU A 132 -3.51 -3.37 0.24
N TYR A 133 -3.58 -4.43 -0.58
CA TYR A 133 -4.48 -4.47 -1.74
C TYR A 133 -5.95 -4.54 -1.35
N ARG A 134 -6.30 -5.23 -0.26
CA ARG A 134 -7.66 -5.21 0.31
C ARG A 134 -8.04 -3.81 0.81
N LEU A 135 -7.10 -2.99 1.25
CA LEU A 135 -7.35 -1.60 1.64
C LEU A 135 -7.43 -0.64 0.44
N CYS A 136 -6.69 -0.91 -0.64
CA CYS A 136 -6.68 -0.12 -1.87
C CYS A 136 -6.10 -0.93 -3.03
N ASN A 137 -6.88 -1.14 -4.10
CA ASN A 137 -6.43 -1.89 -5.28
C ASN A 137 -5.63 -1.01 -6.27
N GLY A 138 -4.60 -0.32 -5.77
CA GLY A 138 -3.75 0.56 -6.58
C GLY A 138 -4.50 1.77 -7.16
N GLN A 139 -4.05 2.21 -8.33
CA GLN A 139 -4.59 3.37 -9.05
C GLN A 139 -5.31 2.95 -10.34
N ARG A 140 -6.29 3.76 -10.74
CA ARG A 140 -6.91 3.69 -12.05
C ARG A 140 -5.98 4.34 -13.07
N ILE A 141 -5.30 3.51 -13.83
CA ILE A 141 -4.43 3.91 -14.94
C ILE A 141 -5.07 3.34 -16.22
N PRO A 142 -5.41 4.17 -17.22
CA PRO A 142 -5.88 3.72 -18.52
C PRO A 142 -4.95 2.65 -19.11
N GLN A 143 -5.51 1.53 -19.57
CA GLN A 143 -4.72 0.42 -20.10
C GLN A 143 -3.85 0.84 -21.30
N ALA A 144 -4.34 1.80 -22.11
CA ALA A 144 -3.57 2.38 -23.23
C ALA A 144 -2.24 2.99 -22.78
N GLU A 145 -2.15 3.56 -21.56
CA GLU A 145 -0.89 4.11 -21.02
C GLU A 145 0.12 3.01 -20.68
N LEU A 146 -0.34 1.79 -20.41
CA LEU A 146 0.53 0.66 -20.10
C LEU A 146 0.91 -0.15 -21.35
N ASP A 147 0.12 -0.05 -22.43
CA ASP A 147 0.29 -0.85 -23.64
C ASP A 147 1.07 -0.10 -24.74
N CYS A 148 1.15 1.22 -24.69
CA CYS A 148 1.91 2.03 -25.66
C CYS A 148 3.40 2.06 -25.29
N ASP A 149 4.27 1.55 -26.17
CA ASP A 149 5.73 1.75 -26.12
C ASP A 149 6.15 3.13 -26.70
N ASP A 150 5.19 3.97 -27.11
CA ASP A 150 5.46 5.25 -27.76
C ASP A 150 5.93 6.32 -26.77
N GLU A 151 7.14 6.83 -27.03
CA GLU A 151 7.87 7.85 -26.27
C GLU A 151 7.19 9.24 -26.27
N TYR A 152 6.10 9.41 -27.04
CA TYR A 152 5.43 10.68 -27.33
C TYR A 152 3.99 10.75 -26.80
N GLN A 153 3.71 10.20 -25.61
CA GLN A 153 2.48 10.55 -24.92
C GLN A 153 2.57 11.99 -24.41
N GLU A 154 2.09 12.93 -25.24
CA GLU A 154 1.71 14.26 -24.80
C GLU A 154 0.68 14.14 -23.67
N GLU A 155 1.02 14.68 -22.50
CA GLU A 155 0.10 15.06 -21.42
C GLU A 155 -0.60 13.94 -20.63
N ALA A 156 -0.37 12.66 -20.92
CA ALA A 156 -0.98 11.54 -20.20
C ALA A 156 -0.43 11.42 -18.75
N HIS A 157 -1.10 12.14 -17.86
CA HIS A 157 -1.37 11.83 -16.45
C HIS A 157 -0.19 11.58 -15.53
N TYR A 158 0.43 12.70 -15.12
CA TYR A 158 1.40 12.84 -14.02
C TYR A 158 0.88 12.54 -12.60
N ILE A 159 -0.05 11.60 -12.49
CA ILE A 159 -0.88 11.36 -11.32
C ILE A 159 -0.45 10.05 -10.62
N GLY A 160 0.83 9.67 -10.73
CA GLY A 160 1.38 8.52 -10.02
C GLY A 160 1.48 8.76 -8.52
N LEU A 161 0.89 7.86 -7.73
CA LEU A 161 0.89 7.92 -6.27
C LEU A 161 2.30 7.83 -5.70
N ILE A 162 3.20 7.10 -6.33
CA ILE A 162 4.59 6.97 -5.86
C ILE A 162 5.40 8.20 -6.26
N GLY A 163 4.96 8.94 -7.28
CA GLY A 163 5.63 10.14 -7.78
C GLY A 163 6.87 9.83 -8.60
N GLY A 164 7.74 10.82 -8.76
CA GLY A 164 9.00 10.61 -9.45
C GLY A 164 9.81 11.89 -9.60
N TYR A 165 10.43 12.05 -10.76
CA TYR A 165 11.35 13.17 -11.03
C TYR A 165 11.32 13.58 -12.50
N ASN A 166 11.75 14.81 -12.73
CA ASN A 166 12.14 15.32 -14.03
C ASN A 166 13.62 15.73 -13.97
N PHE A 167 14.44 15.22 -14.88
CA PHE A 167 15.83 15.64 -15.00
C PHE A 167 16.28 15.56 -16.46
N SER A 168 16.80 16.65 -17.03
CA SER A 168 17.32 16.68 -18.41
C SER A 168 16.33 16.09 -19.45
N HIS A 169 15.06 16.49 -19.34
CA HIS A 169 13.94 15.97 -20.15
C HIS A 169 13.62 14.47 -19.95
N HIS A 170 14.24 13.82 -18.97
CA HIS A 170 13.89 12.47 -18.57
C HIS A 170 12.85 12.56 -17.46
N TYR A 171 11.63 12.20 -17.82
CA TYR A 171 10.50 12.25 -16.92
C TYR A 171 10.13 10.85 -16.44
N VAL A 172 10.06 10.70 -15.11
CA VAL A 172 9.64 9.46 -14.45
C VAL A 172 8.52 9.81 -13.50
N ASN A 173 7.38 9.14 -13.62
CA ASN A 173 6.28 9.23 -12.67
C ASN A 173 5.70 7.84 -12.47
N VAL A 174 5.66 7.40 -11.22
CA VAL A 174 5.42 6.00 -10.87
C VAL A 174 4.04 5.86 -10.26
N HIS A 175 3.27 4.94 -10.82
CA HIS A 175 1.95 4.58 -10.33
C HIS A 175 1.99 3.30 -9.52
N LEU A 176 1.18 3.23 -8.46
CA LEU A 176 0.89 1.97 -7.79
C LEU A 176 -0.15 1.22 -8.61
N LEU A 177 0.19 0.01 -9.08
CA LEU A 177 -0.64 -0.75 -10.01
C LEU A 177 -1.82 -1.41 -9.30
N SER A 178 -2.94 -1.54 -9.99
CA SER A 178 -4.03 -2.44 -9.59
C SER A 178 -3.64 -3.90 -9.83
N LEU A 179 -4.27 -4.85 -9.13
CA LEU A 179 -3.99 -6.29 -9.31
C LEU A 179 -4.11 -6.75 -10.76
N ARG A 180 -5.07 -6.23 -11.52
CA ARG A 180 -5.22 -6.50 -12.95
C ARG A 180 -3.97 -6.09 -13.75
N GLN A 181 -3.40 -4.94 -13.42
CA GLN A 181 -2.19 -4.42 -14.06
C GLN A 181 -0.95 -5.14 -13.56
N VAL A 182 -0.88 -5.51 -12.28
CA VAL A 182 0.18 -6.40 -11.75
C VAL A 182 0.23 -7.69 -12.57
N MET A 183 -0.92 -8.34 -12.80
CA MET A 183 -1.02 -9.54 -13.63
C MET A 183 -0.53 -9.31 -15.06
N SER A 184 -1.08 -8.27 -15.72
CA SER A 184 -0.74 -7.96 -17.12
C SER A 184 0.74 -7.64 -17.29
N LEU A 185 1.25 -6.70 -16.51
CA LEU A 185 2.59 -6.16 -16.65
C LEU A 185 3.66 -7.18 -16.25
N THR A 186 3.43 -7.92 -15.16
CA THR A 186 4.34 -8.99 -14.73
C THR A 186 4.46 -10.07 -15.80
N ASN A 187 3.35 -10.49 -16.41
CA ASN A 187 3.38 -11.49 -17.47
C ASN A 187 4.06 -10.98 -18.74
N ARG A 188 3.88 -9.70 -19.08
CA ARG A 188 4.47 -9.07 -20.26
C ARG A 188 5.98 -8.88 -20.13
N ILE A 189 6.45 -8.39 -18.98
CA ILE A 189 7.83 -7.90 -18.82
C ILE A 189 8.76 -8.95 -18.23
N LEU A 190 8.32 -9.69 -17.21
CA LEU A 190 9.14 -10.73 -16.61
C LEU A 190 8.86 -12.03 -17.35
N PRO A 191 9.78 -12.56 -18.20
CA PRO A 191 9.54 -13.81 -18.89
C PRO A 191 9.28 -14.95 -17.89
N PRO A 192 8.52 -16.01 -18.27
CA PRO A 192 8.25 -17.14 -17.39
C PRO A 192 9.49 -18.01 -17.26
N LEU A 193 10.51 -17.51 -16.56
CA LEU A 193 11.69 -18.28 -16.20
C LEU A 193 11.37 -19.03 -14.91
N THR A 194 11.03 -20.32 -15.08
CA THR A 194 10.72 -21.35 -14.06
C THR A 194 9.33 -21.29 -13.42
N ARG A 195 8.88 -22.45 -12.90
CA ARG A 195 7.54 -22.71 -12.34
C ARG A 195 7.19 -21.86 -11.11
N ASN A 196 8.18 -21.21 -10.49
CA ASN A 196 8.02 -20.41 -9.27
C ASN A 196 8.48 -18.97 -9.55
N ARG A 197 7.60 -18.14 -10.14
CA ARG A 197 7.87 -16.70 -10.23
C ARG A 197 7.77 -16.11 -8.81
N ARG A 198 8.92 -15.72 -8.26
CA ARG A 198 9.02 -15.10 -6.94
C ARG A 198 8.67 -13.60 -6.97
N HIS A 199 8.90 -12.92 -8.09
CA HIS A 199 8.74 -11.48 -8.22
C HIS A 199 7.51 -11.09 -9.03
N VAL A 200 6.81 -10.04 -8.60
CA VAL A 200 5.71 -9.41 -9.32
C VAL A 200 5.92 -7.89 -9.39
N ILE A 201 5.45 -7.25 -10.47
CA ILE A 201 5.58 -5.80 -10.63
C ILE A 201 4.37 -5.11 -9.97
N ILE A 202 4.60 -4.36 -8.89
CA ILE A 202 3.55 -3.69 -8.11
C ILE A 202 3.45 -2.18 -8.36
N ALA A 203 4.51 -1.57 -8.90
CA ALA A 203 4.50 -0.18 -9.33
C ALA A 203 5.37 -0.02 -10.58
N ALA A 204 5.00 0.90 -11.47
CA ALA A 204 5.73 1.15 -12.70
C ALA A 204 5.67 2.62 -13.10
N SER A 205 6.71 3.10 -13.78
CA SER A 205 6.67 4.40 -14.43
C SER A 205 5.85 4.38 -15.71
N SER A 206 5.24 5.52 -16.05
CA SER A 206 4.42 5.66 -17.27
C SER A 206 5.19 5.29 -18.55
N ASN A 207 6.48 5.65 -18.62
CA ASN A 207 7.36 5.27 -19.73
C ASN A 207 7.96 3.86 -19.64
N LEU A 208 7.54 3.04 -18.67
CA LEU A 208 7.99 1.66 -18.48
C LEU A 208 9.52 1.48 -18.38
N ASN A 209 10.23 2.54 -17.97
CA ASN A 209 11.66 2.48 -17.74
C ASN A 209 12.03 2.11 -16.30
N LYS A 210 11.05 2.18 -15.38
CA LYS A 210 11.25 1.92 -13.96
C LYS A 210 10.15 1.04 -13.39
N PHE A 211 10.56 0.05 -12.61
CA PHE A 211 9.67 -0.93 -12.01
C PHE A 211 9.98 -1.15 -10.54
N PHE A 212 8.94 -1.42 -9.77
CA PHE A 212 9.04 -1.88 -8.40
C PHE A 212 8.50 -3.29 -8.31
N PHE A 213 9.35 -4.18 -7.84
CA PHE A 213 9.12 -5.61 -7.74
C PHE A 213 8.82 -5.95 -6.29
N LEU A 214 7.66 -6.54 -6.03
CA LEU A 214 7.42 -7.26 -4.80
C LEU A 214 7.98 -8.66 -4.96
N ASP A 215 8.83 -9.03 -4.02
CA ASP A 215 9.26 -10.39 -3.82
C ASP A 215 8.26 -11.09 -2.89
N CYS A 216 7.57 -12.09 -3.42
CA CYS A 216 6.53 -12.83 -2.72
C CYS A 216 7.08 -13.85 -1.69
N GLU A 217 8.38 -14.12 -1.68
CA GLU A 217 9.02 -15.04 -0.73
C GLU A 217 9.64 -14.30 0.47
N ASP A 218 10.20 -13.10 0.31
CA ASP A 218 10.73 -12.34 1.45
C ASP A 218 9.87 -11.13 1.85
N GLY A 219 8.90 -10.75 1.01
CA GLY A 219 8.00 -9.61 1.20
C GLY A 219 8.63 -8.23 1.00
N ASN A 220 9.89 -8.16 0.56
CA ASN A 220 10.58 -6.91 0.27
C ASN A 220 10.17 -6.34 -1.09
N VAL A 221 10.38 -5.03 -1.21
CA VAL A 221 10.19 -4.31 -2.47
C VAL A 221 11.55 -3.93 -3.01
N TYR A 222 11.76 -4.22 -4.28
CA TYR A 222 12.96 -3.92 -5.02
C TYR A 222 12.64 -2.95 -6.14
N VAL A 223 13.56 -2.05 -6.48
CA VAL A 223 13.47 -1.26 -7.71
C VAL A 223 14.41 -1.83 -8.75
N GLY A 224 14.02 -1.71 -10.02
CA GLY A 224 14.89 -1.95 -11.16
C GLY A 224 14.47 -1.10 -12.35
N THR A 225 15.29 -1.13 -13.40
CA THR A 225 14.98 -0.50 -14.69
C THR A 225 14.54 -1.53 -15.71
N ARG A 226 14.20 -1.06 -16.92
CA ARG A 226 13.94 -1.94 -18.08
C ARG A 226 15.13 -2.84 -18.44
N ASN A 227 16.35 -2.48 -18.04
CA ASN A 227 17.55 -3.29 -18.22
C ASN A 227 17.71 -4.41 -17.18
N LEU A 228 16.72 -4.64 -16.30
CA LEU A 228 16.76 -5.72 -15.31
C LEU A 228 17.11 -7.08 -15.94
N LEU A 229 16.61 -7.37 -17.13
CA LEU A 229 16.86 -8.64 -17.84
C LEU A 229 18.32 -8.77 -18.34
N VAL A 230 19.05 -7.65 -18.43
CA VAL A 230 20.41 -7.57 -18.93
C VAL A 230 21.41 -7.43 -17.78
N ASP A 231 21.14 -6.52 -16.84
CA ASP A 231 22.07 -6.15 -15.78
C ASP A 231 21.86 -6.97 -14.50
N GLY A 232 20.65 -7.51 -14.28
CA GLY A 232 20.31 -8.29 -13.09
C GLY A 232 20.30 -7.50 -11.78
N GLU A 233 20.61 -6.20 -11.81
CA GLU A 233 20.73 -5.37 -10.61
C GLU A 233 19.37 -4.85 -10.15
N MET A 234 18.98 -5.27 -8.95
CA MET A 234 17.85 -4.73 -8.21
C MET A 234 18.33 -4.14 -6.89
N MET A 235 17.73 -3.03 -6.48
CA MET A 235 18.02 -2.41 -5.18
C MET A 235 16.82 -2.52 -4.25
N VAL A 236 17.06 -2.93 -3.01
CA VAL A 236 16.01 -2.99 -1.99
C VAL A 236 15.52 -1.59 -1.62
N CYS A 237 14.21 -1.37 -1.58
CA CYS A 237 13.59 -0.08 -1.30
C CYS A 237 13.58 0.27 0.20
N VAL A 238 13.77 -0.72 1.08
CA VAL A 238 13.78 -0.53 2.53
C VAL A 238 14.84 -1.45 3.14
N PRO A 239 15.68 -0.96 4.07
CA PRO A 239 16.64 -1.82 4.75
C PRO A 239 15.95 -2.99 5.47
N GLU A 240 16.62 -4.14 5.52
CA GLU A 240 16.16 -5.28 6.30
C GLU A 240 16.06 -4.91 7.79
N ARG A 241 15.03 -5.44 8.44
CA ARG A 241 14.90 -5.38 9.90
C ARG A 241 14.92 -6.80 10.44
N ALA A 242 15.58 -6.99 11.58
CA ALA A 242 15.41 -8.21 12.35
C ALA A 242 13.93 -8.33 12.74
N SER A 243 13.27 -9.39 12.28
CA SER A 243 11.87 -9.64 12.65
C SER A 243 11.77 -9.87 14.15
N THR A 244 10.82 -9.18 14.81
CA THR A 244 10.56 -9.39 16.25
C THR A 244 9.32 -10.24 16.50
N SER A 245 8.56 -10.60 15.46
CA SER A 245 7.37 -11.46 15.54
C SER A 245 7.00 -12.06 14.18
N GLU A 246 6.25 -13.17 14.17
CA GLU A 246 5.75 -13.79 12.94
C GLU A 246 4.86 -12.83 12.12
N GLU A 247 4.09 -11.94 12.77
CA GLU A 247 3.27 -10.91 12.09
C GLU A 247 4.09 -9.83 11.37
N GLU A 248 5.36 -9.66 11.73
CA GLU A 248 6.30 -8.70 11.14
C GLU A 248 7.24 -9.36 10.12
N THR A 249 7.05 -10.66 9.84
CA THR A 249 7.76 -11.32 8.73
C THR A 249 7.11 -10.94 7.40
N GLN A 250 7.93 -10.69 6.37
CA GLN A 250 7.47 -10.36 5.01
C GLN A 250 6.61 -9.09 4.88
N ASP A 251 6.80 -8.09 5.75
CA ASP A 251 6.06 -6.82 5.74
C ASP A 251 6.75 -5.69 4.93
N GLY A 252 7.74 -6.02 4.09
CA GLY A 252 8.59 -5.04 3.42
C GLY A 252 7.84 -4.03 2.55
N MET A 253 6.80 -4.46 1.84
CA MET A 253 5.91 -3.55 1.10
C MET A 253 5.19 -2.54 2.00
N LEU A 254 4.74 -2.97 3.19
CA LEU A 254 4.13 -2.07 4.17
C LEU A 254 5.15 -1.07 4.69
N ARG A 255 6.35 -1.53 5.07
CA ARG A 255 7.43 -0.63 5.54
C ARG A 255 7.82 0.40 4.47
N TRP A 256 7.81 0.00 3.20
CA TRP A 256 8.09 0.90 2.09
C TRP A 256 7.05 2.01 1.98
N LEU A 257 5.77 1.66 2.02
CA LEU A 257 4.67 2.65 1.99
C LEU A 257 4.61 3.50 3.26
N GLU A 258 4.90 2.95 4.44
CA GLU A 258 4.98 3.71 5.70
C GLU A 258 6.09 4.77 5.63
N HIS A 259 7.27 4.39 5.12
CA HIS A 259 8.37 5.34 4.93
C HIS A 259 8.00 6.42 3.92
N TYR A 260 7.38 6.03 2.80
CA TYR A 260 6.89 6.95 1.79
C TYR A 260 5.87 7.95 2.36
N ALA A 261 4.87 7.47 3.10
CA ALA A 261 3.86 8.29 3.76
C ALA A 261 4.50 9.27 4.76
N HIS A 262 5.51 8.83 5.52
CA HIS A 262 6.26 9.69 6.42
C HIS A 262 6.99 10.82 5.67
N CYS A 263 7.63 10.52 4.54
CA CYS A 263 8.29 11.54 3.71
C CYS A 263 7.30 12.57 3.15
N LEU A 264 6.10 12.15 2.77
CA LEU A 264 5.03 13.08 2.34
C LEU A 264 4.54 13.97 3.49
N GLN A 265 4.29 13.38 4.67
CA GLN A 265 3.79 14.10 5.84
C GLN A 265 4.82 15.09 6.41
N SER A 266 6.10 14.75 6.34
CA SER A 266 7.19 15.62 6.79
C SER A 266 7.59 16.70 5.79
N GLY A 267 6.97 16.72 4.60
CA GLY A 267 7.26 17.69 3.54
C GLY A 267 8.56 17.42 2.77
N ILE A 268 9.22 16.27 3.04
CA ILE A 268 10.39 15.82 2.26
C ILE A 268 9.97 15.62 0.80
N PHE A 269 8.81 15.00 0.57
CA PHE A 269 8.17 14.90 -0.74
C PHE A 269 6.94 15.79 -0.78
N HIS A 270 6.74 16.48 -1.90
CA HIS A 270 5.62 17.39 -2.09
C HIS A 270 5.24 17.50 -3.57
N VAL A 271 4.07 18.07 -3.82
CA VAL A 271 3.59 18.31 -5.18
C VAL A 271 4.33 19.50 -5.78
N ARG A 272 4.89 19.33 -6.98
CA ARG A 272 5.45 20.41 -7.78
C ARG A 272 4.62 20.63 -9.03
N THR A 273 4.73 21.84 -9.56
CA THR A 273 4.25 22.18 -10.91
C THR A 273 5.47 22.52 -11.76
N GLU A 274 5.76 21.68 -12.75
CA GLU A 274 6.86 21.86 -13.70
C GLU A 274 6.28 21.84 -15.11
N GLU A 275 6.60 22.84 -15.93
CA GLU A 275 6.11 22.92 -17.33
C GLU A 275 4.58 22.76 -17.46
N GLY A 276 3.83 23.32 -16.51
CA GLY A 276 2.35 23.24 -16.47
C GLY A 276 1.79 21.95 -15.87
N SER A 277 2.66 21.00 -15.54
CA SER A 277 2.30 19.65 -15.10
C SER A 277 2.54 19.45 -13.62
N ARG A 278 1.54 18.92 -12.90
CA ARG A 278 1.63 18.66 -11.46
C ARG A 278 2.04 17.22 -11.19
N SER A 279 2.99 17.01 -10.29
CA SER A 279 3.41 15.66 -9.87
C SER A 279 3.97 15.66 -8.46
N ILE A 280 4.00 14.49 -7.81
CA ILE A 280 4.72 14.34 -6.55
C ILE A 280 6.22 14.24 -6.87
N SER A 281 6.98 15.25 -6.45
CA SER A 281 8.42 15.28 -6.61
C SER A 281 9.11 14.55 -5.47
N LEU A 282 10.02 13.66 -5.83
CA LEU A 282 10.85 12.90 -4.89
C LEU A 282 12.19 13.59 -4.59
N TYR A 283 12.37 14.84 -5.05
CA TYR A 283 13.52 15.67 -4.69
C TYR A 283 13.28 16.43 -3.40
N PRO A 284 14.06 16.14 -2.34
CA PRO A 284 13.96 16.89 -1.10
C PRO A 284 14.57 18.28 -1.27
N GLU A 285 13.91 19.30 -0.74
CA GLU A 285 14.37 20.70 -0.79
C GLU A 285 14.86 21.24 0.56
N THR A 286 14.69 20.44 1.61
CA THR A 286 15.02 20.84 2.97
C THR A 286 16.39 20.28 3.37
N GLU A 287 17.10 21.03 4.21
CA GLU A 287 18.29 20.52 4.87
C GLU A 287 17.95 19.30 5.75
N PRO A 288 18.85 18.33 5.91
CA PRO A 288 20.20 18.25 5.35
C PRO A 288 20.24 17.66 3.91
N TYR A 289 19.09 17.53 3.24
CA TYR A 289 18.98 16.78 2.00
C TYR A 289 19.09 17.63 0.72
N CYS A 290 18.75 18.92 0.72
CA CYS A 290 19.32 19.89 -0.25
C CYS A 290 20.26 20.84 0.50
N THR A 291 21.40 21.13 -0.14
CA THR A 291 22.29 22.22 0.26
C THR A 291 22.44 23.16 -0.91
N THR A 292 22.32 24.46 -0.66
CA THR A 292 22.52 25.50 -1.65
C THR A 292 23.82 26.25 -1.37
N ALA A 293 24.65 26.44 -2.39
CA ALA A 293 25.86 27.25 -2.33
C ALA A 293 25.86 28.27 -3.47
N VAL A 294 26.33 29.49 -3.19
CA VAL A 294 26.46 30.56 -4.20
C VAL A 294 27.94 30.87 -4.39
N THR A 295 28.43 30.76 -5.63
CA THR A 295 29.81 31.11 -6.00
C THR A 295 29.82 32.01 -7.21
N ARG A 296 30.51 33.15 -7.13
CA ARG A 296 30.66 34.12 -8.23
C ARG A 296 29.33 34.53 -8.90
N GLY A 297 28.25 34.64 -8.12
CA GLY A 297 26.91 34.98 -8.62
C GLY A 297 26.11 33.82 -9.20
N VAL A 298 26.65 32.60 -9.20
CA VAL A 298 25.95 31.37 -9.61
C VAL A 298 25.50 30.62 -8.36
N GLN A 299 24.21 30.32 -8.27
CA GLN A 299 23.63 29.48 -7.22
C GLN A 299 23.57 28.03 -7.69
N VAL A 300 24.03 27.10 -6.84
CA VAL A 300 23.99 25.65 -7.06
C VAL A 300 23.24 25.03 -5.88
N CYS A 301 22.10 24.35 -6.09
CA CYS A 301 21.55 23.41 -5.10
C CYS A 301 21.99 22.00 -5.47
N CYS A 302 22.46 21.27 -4.48
CA CYS A 302 22.75 19.86 -4.56
C CYS A 302 21.76 19.13 -3.65
N ASN A 303 20.97 18.23 -4.24
CA ASN A 303 20.02 17.39 -3.51
C ASN A 303 20.65 16.00 -3.36
N SER A 304 20.85 15.57 -2.12
CA SER A 304 21.18 14.19 -1.82
C SER A 304 19.88 13.42 -1.57
N VAL A 305 19.60 12.48 -2.46
CA VAL A 305 18.57 11.47 -2.22
C VAL A 305 19.27 10.33 -1.48
N ARG A 306 18.84 10.07 -0.24
CA ARG A 306 19.51 9.17 0.73
C ARG A 306 19.80 7.80 0.09
N LYS A 307 20.85 7.08 0.52
CA LYS A 307 21.19 5.73 0.02
C LYS A 307 20.06 4.66 0.13
N TYR A 308 19.02 4.94 0.92
CA TYR A 308 17.80 4.14 1.05
C TYR A 308 16.59 4.72 0.26
N LEU A 309 16.67 5.99 -0.14
CA LEU A 309 15.88 6.59 -1.22
C LEU A 309 16.60 6.43 -2.61
N ASN A 310 17.81 5.85 -2.66
CA ASN A 310 18.70 5.77 -3.84
C ASN A 310 18.22 4.83 -4.93
N CYS A 311 17.03 4.28 -4.79
CA CYS A 311 16.30 3.65 -5.87
C CYS A 311 16.02 4.60 -7.06
N GLN A 312 16.43 5.87 -7.02
CA GLN A 312 16.10 6.89 -8.01
C GLN A 312 17.28 7.59 -8.71
N LEU A 313 18.48 7.69 -8.11
CA LEU A 313 19.56 8.54 -8.64
C LEU A 313 20.87 7.84 -9.05
N GLN A 314 21.11 6.58 -8.66
CA GLN A 314 22.36 5.89 -9.09
C GLN A 314 22.40 5.58 -10.61
N LEU A 315 21.31 5.76 -11.34
CA LEU A 315 21.23 5.47 -12.77
C LEU A 315 21.67 6.63 -13.67
N LEU A 316 21.80 7.85 -13.14
CA LEU A 316 22.35 8.98 -13.91
C LEU A 316 23.88 8.90 -14.10
N THR A 317 24.54 7.96 -13.42
CA THR A 317 25.98 7.66 -13.57
C THR A 317 26.27 6.42 -14.43
N MET A 318 25.24 5.74 -14.94
CA MET A 318 25.39 4.53 -15.78
C MET A 318 24.78 4.68 -17.20
N MET A 319 24.32 5.88 -17.57
CA MET A 319 24.11 6.30 -18.96
C MET A 319 25.28 7.19 -19.39
#